data_AF-A0A1G9Z4C1-F1
#
_entry.id   AF-A0A1G9Z4C1-F1
#
_cell.length_a   1.000
_cell.length_b   1.000
_cell.length_c   1.000
_cell.angle_alpha   90.00
_cell.angle_beta   90.00
_cell.angle_gamma   90.00
#
_symmetry.space_group_name_H-M   'P 1'
#
loop_
_entity.id
_entity.type
_entity.pdbx_description
1 polymer ?
#
loop_
_entity_poly.entity_id
_entity_poly.type
_entity_poly.pdbx_seq_one_letter_code
_entity_poly.pdbx_strand_id
1 'polypeptide(L)'
;MSTDTATTNRGRLTGDHHADTADLTLEEIAARLTEDLRSVQGDGMLPAEAAFRVTADDTGDEPVLRVTLTCDTDISDAISGIAAHLVAQVFQLASHYNEVDLDQPGDPRFLQHIHVKCGDSAEATLVGAMVQTA
;
A
#
# COMPACT_ATOMS: atom_id res chain seq x y z
N MET A 1 -20.34 -40.03 17.95
CA MET A 1 -20.65 -38.79 17.22
C MET A 1 -19.40 -37.94 17.30
N SER A 2 -18.59 -37.91 16.24
CA SER A 2 -17.43 -37.03 16.16
C SER A 2 -17.93 -35.67 15.69
N THR A 3 -17.74 -34.65 16.51
CA THR A 3 -17.87 -33.25 16.09
C THR A 3 -16.73 -32.97 15.14
N ASP A 4 -17.04 -33.06 13.85
CA ASP A 4 -16.19 -32.59 12.76
C ASP A 4 -16.20 -31.06 12.85
N THR A 5 -15.24 -30.50 13.59
CA THR A 5 -15.00 -29.07 13.60
C THR A 5 -14.43 -28.73 12.24
N ALA A 6 -15.30 -28.40 11.29
CA ALA A 6 -14.89 -27.83 10.02
C ALA A 6 -14.07 -26.58 10.33
N THR A 7 -12.75 -26.68 10.16
CA THR A 7 -11.87 -25.51 10.15
C THR A 7 -12.29 -24.68 8.95
N THR A 8 -13.07 -23.63 9.20
CA THR A 8 -13.36 -22.63 8.18
C THR A 8 -12.05 -21.88 7.90
N ASN A 9 -11.28 -22.33 6.90
CA ASN A 9 -10.18 -21.53 6.37
C ASN A 9 -10.77 -20.23 5.84
N ARG A 10 -10.34 -19.10 6.41
CA ARG A 10 -10.76 -17.77 5.98
C ARG A 10 -10.16 -17.41 4.62
N GLY A 11 -9.12 -18.13 4.20
CA GLY A 11 -8.50 -18.00 2.88
C GLY A 11 -7.37 -16.97 2.85
N ARG A 12 -6.98 -16.54 1.65
CA ARG A 12 -5.91 -15.56 1.43
C ARG A 12 -6.46 -14.34 0.72
N LEU A 13 -6.01 -13.16 1.12
CA LEU A 13 -6.10 -11.97 0.29
C LEU A 13 -4.81 -11.89 -0.50
N THR A 14 -4.91 -11.93 -1.82
CA THR A 14 -3.76 -11.91 -2.72
C THR A 14 -3.95 -10.76 -3.71
N GLY A 15 -2.95 -9.89 -3.82
CA GLY A 15 -2.97 -8.78 -4.76
C GLY A 15 -2.85 -9.25 -6.21
N ASP A 16 -3.39 -8.47 -7.14
CA ASP A 16 -3.47 -8.85 -8.56
C ASP A 16 -2.11 -9.14 -9.22
N HIS A 17 -1.04 -8.52 -8.72
CA HIS A 17 0.32 -8.70 -9.21
C HIS A 17 1.17 -9.60 -8.32
N HIS A 18 0.60 -10.22 -7.28
CA HIS A 18 1.36 -11.09 -6.38
C HIS A 18 1.99 -12.26 -7.13
N ALA A 19 1.23 -12.99 -7.96
CA ALA A 19 1.74 -14.16 -8.68
C ALA A 19 2.90 -13.80 -9.63
N ASP A 20 2.79 -12.67 -10.33
CA ASP A 20 3.80 -12.19 -11.28
C ASP A 20 5.01 -11.56 -10.58
N THR A 21 4.92 -11.31 -9.27
CA THR A 21 6.00 -10.73 -8.46
C THR A 21 6.48 -11.66 -7.36
N ALA A 22 6.03 -12.91 -7.29
CA ALA A 22 6.30 -13.81 -6.16
C ALA A 22 7.80 -14.00 -5.89
N ASP A 23 8.61 -14.02 -6.95
CA ASP A 23 10.07 -14.20 -6.86
C ASP A 23 10.85 -12.89 -6.68
N LEU A 24 10.18 -11.73 -6.65
CA LEU A 24 10.83 -10.43 -6.48
C LEU A 24 11.16 -10.16 -5.01
N THR A 25 12.31 -9.54 -4.79
CA THR A 25 12.71 -8.93 -3.51
C THR A 25 11.85 -7.70 -3.19
N LEU A 26 11.82 -7.27 -1.93
CA LEU A 26 11.07 -6.06 -1.56
C LEU A 26 11.64 -4.80 -2.24
N GLU A 27 12.96 -4.75 -2.48
CA GLU A 27 13.60 -3.68 -3.25
C GLU A 27 13.10 -3.63 -4.71
N GLU A 28 12.94 -4.79 -5.35
CA GLU A 28 12.39 -4.88 -6.70
C GLU A 28 10.90 -4.48 -6.75
N ILE A 29 10.13 -4.86 -5.73
CA ILE A 29 8.73 -4.40 -5.56
C ILE A 29 8.69 -2.88 -5.38
N ALA A 30 9.60 -2.30 -4.56
CA ALA A 30 9.69 -0.85 -4.36
C ALA A 30 10.01 -0.11 -5.67
N ALA A 31 10.92 -0.64 -6.47
CA ALA A 31 11.24 -0.10 -7.79
C ALA A 31 10.03 -0.15 -8.73
N ARG A 32 9.29 -1.27 -8.74
CA ARG A 32 8.11 -1.43 -9.58
C ARG A 32 6.95 -0.52 -9.15
N LEU A 33 6.67 -0.42 -7.86
CA LEU A 33 5.71 0.53 -7.32
C LEU A 33 6.08 1.98 -7.66
N THR A 34 7.37 2.31 -7.70
CA THR A 34 7.82 3.64 -8.13
C THR A 34 7.43 3.92 -9.59
N GLU A 35 7.55 2.94 -10.49
CA GLU A 35 7.12 3.10 -11.89
C GLU A 35 5.60 3.18 -12.00
N ASP A 36 4.85 2.39 -11.24
CA ASP A 36 3.38 2.48 -11.24
C ASP A 36 2.91 3.84 -10.74
N LEU A 37 3.52 4.39 -9.69
CA LEU A 37 3.19 5.73 -9.19
C LEU A 37 3.46 6.81 -10.24
N ARG A 38 4.52 6.67 -11.05
CA ARG A 38 4.78 7.56 -12.20
C ARG A 38 3.71 7.39 -13.27
N SER A 39 3.26 6.17 -13.55
CA SER A 39 2.18 5.92 -14.51
C SER A 39 0.87 6.56 -14.04
N VAL A 40 0.49 6.32 -12.78
CA VAL A 40 -0.71 6.89 -12.15
C VAL A 40 -0.64 8.43 -12.12
N GLN A 41 0.53 9.01 -11.89
CA GLN A 41 0.75 10.45 -12.03
C GLN A 41 0.58 10.92 -13.49
N GLY A 42 1.10 10.17 -14.46
CA GLY A 42 0.93 10.46 -15.89
C GLY A 42 -0.53 10.43 -16.35
N ASP A 43 -1.35 9.58 -15.73
CA ASP A 43 -2.80 9.49 -15.96
C ASP A 43 -3.61 10.60 -15.25
N GLY A 44 -2.95 11.47 -14.49
CA GLY A 44 -3.58 12.58 -13.76
C GLY A 44 -4.31 12.16 -12.49
N MET A 45 -4.05 10.95 -11.99
CA MET A 45 -4.64 10.45 -10.73
C MET A 45 -3.85 10.91 -9.49
N LEU A 46 -2.59 11.33 -9.66
CA LEU A 46 -1.81 12.06 -8.66
C LEU A 46 -1.52 13.49 -9.15
N PRO A 47 -1.32 14.47 -8.25
CA PRO A 47 -0.86 15.80 -8.64
C PRO A 47 0.43 15.73 -9.46
N ALA A 48 0.54 16.53 -10.52
CA ALA A 48 1.68 16.51 -11.42
C ALA A 48 2.99 16.96 -10.74
N GLU A 49 2.87 17.78 -9.70
CA GLU A 49 3.95 18.25 -8.84
C GLU A 49 4.27 17.30 -7.68
N ALA A 50 3.49 16.23 -7.49
CA ALA A 50 3.73 15.32 -6.39
C ALA A 50 5.11 14.65 -6.53
N ALA A 51 5.92 14.77 -5.48
CA ALA A 51 7.15 14.02 -5.34
C ALA A 51 6.88 12.80 -4.46
N PHE A 52 7.42 11.65 -4.85
CA PHE A 52 7.30 10.43 -4.05
C PHE A 52 8.62 9.69 -3.95
N ARG A 53 8.77 9.01 -2.81
CA ARG A 53 9.90 8.14 -2.50
C ARG A 53 9.36 6.82 -1.98
N VAL A 54 9.82 5.72 -2.57
CA VAL A 54 9.52 4.36 -2.12
C VAL A 54 10.81 3.72 -1.61
N THR A 55 10.78 3.11 -0.43
CA THR A 55 11.93 2.39 0.14
C THR A 55 11.49 1.08 0.75
N ALA A 56 12.28 0.03 0.54
CA ALA A 56 12.16 -1.25 1.23
C ALA A 56 13.01 -1.25 2.51
N ASP A 57 12.52 -1.91 3.55
CA ASP A 57 13.20 -2.12 4.82
C ASP A 57 12.97 -3.57 5.27
N ASP A 58 13.94 -4.43 4.96
CA ASP A 58 13.93 -5.87 5.28
C ASP A 58 14.77 -6.18 6.54
N THR A 59 15.09 -5.17 7.35
CA THR A 59 16.03 -5.32 8.48
C THR A 59 15.34 -5.69 9.80
N GLY A 60 14.03 -5.54 9.89
CA GLY A 60 13.22 -5.86 11.07
C GLY A 60 12.62 -7.27 11.05
N ASP A 61 11.80 -7.57 12.06
CA ASP A 61 11.06 -8.84 12.15
C ASP A 61 10.00 -8.97 11.05
N GLU A 62 9.46 -7.84 10.58
CA GLU A 62 8.50 -7.75 9.49
C GLU A 62 9.07 -6.84 8.39
N PRO A 63 9.14 -7.29 7.13
CA PRO A 63 9.53 -6.44 6.01
C PRO A 63 8.58 -5.26 5.85
N VAL A 64 9.09 -4.04 5.63
CA VAL A 64 8.28 -2.82 5.49
C VAL A 64 8.55 -2.09 4.17
N LEU A 65 7.50 -1.89 3.39
CA LEU A 65 7.49 -1.00 2.23
C LEU A 65 7.03 0.39 2.65
N ARG A 66 7.94 1.37 2.63
CA ARG A 66 7.64 2.76 3.01
C ARG A 66 7.44 3.60 1.77
N VAL A 67 6.34 4.34 1.74
CA VAL A 67 6.07 5.33 0.68
C VAL A 67 5.84 6.69 1.33
N THR A 68 6.60 7.69 0.88
CA THR A 68 6.36 9.09 1.22
C THR A 68 5.95 9.82 -0.03
N LEU A 69 4.82 10.52 0.02
CA LEU A 69 4.34 11.40 -1.04
C LEU A 69 4.18 12.82 -0.51
N THR A 70 4.77 13.78 -1.19
CA THR A 70 4.67 15.20 -0.88
C THR A 70 4.09 15.96 -2.07
N CYS A 71 3.11 16.83 -1.83
CA CYS A 71 2.57 17.70 -2.87
C CYS A 71 2.48 19.16 -2.40
N ASP A 72 2.79 20.11 -3.28
CA ASP A 72 2.79 21.54 -2.95
C ASP A 72 1.41 22.20 -3.18
N THR A 73 0.42 21.40 -3.61
CA THR A 73 -0.93 21.90 -3.83
C THR A 73 -1.47 22.50 -2.52
N ASP A 74 -1.64 23.82 -2.48
CA ASP A 74 -2.28 24.52 -1.37
C ASP A 74 -3.78 24.30 -1.52
N ILE A 75 -4.23 23.18 -0.95
CA ILE A 75 -5.57 22.70 -1.16
C ILE A 75 -6.47 23.46 -0.20
N SER A 76 -7.19 24.45 -0.72
CA SER A 76 -8.22 25.16 0.06
C SER A 76 -9.13 24.14 0.75
N ASP A 77 -9.57 24.45 1.98
CA ASP A 77 -10.38 23.61 2.89
C ASP A 77 -11.53 22.79 2.26
N ALA A 78 -11.96 23.11 1.03
CA ALA A 78 -12.94 22.37 0.24
C ALA A 78 -12.52 20.93 -0.13
N ILE A 79 -11.22 20.56 -0.06
CA ILE A 79 -10.77 19.17 -0.25
C ILE A 79 -10.01 18.67 0.99
N SER A 80 -10.65 18.77 2.16
CA SER A 80 -10.14 18.24 3.44
C SER A 80 -9.83 16.74 3.45
N GLY A 81 -10.15 16.01 2.37
CA GLY A 81 -9.89 14.58 2.21
C GLY A 81 -8.77 14.22 1.25
N ILE A 82 -8.02 15.18 0.66
CA ILE A 82 -7.04 14.83 -0.40
C ILE A 82 -5.93 13.90 0.11
N ALA A 83 -5.31 14.20 1.25
CA ALA A 83 -4.23 13.37 1.79
C ALA A 83 -4.75 11.96 2.13
N ALA A 84 -5.97 11.87 2.68
CA ALA A 84 -6.63 10.61 2.95
C ALA A 84 -6.99 9.82 1.67
N HIS A 85 -7.37 10.52 0.59
CA HIS A 85 -7.65 9.91 -0.70
C HIS A 85 -6.36 9.37 -1.34
N LEU A 86 -5.31 10.19 -1.38
CA LEU A 86 -4.01 9.81 -1.93
C LEU A 86 -3.38 8.67 -1.13
N VAL A 87 -3.42 8.70 0.20
CA VAL A 87 -2.85 7.62 1.01
C VAL A 87 -3.59 6.29 0.75
N ALA A 88 -4.92 6.34 0.59
CA ALA A 88 -5.72 5.16 0.27
C ALA A 88 -5.43 4.62 -1.14
N GLN A 89 -5.28 5.49 -2.13
CA GLN A 89 -4.92 5.10 -3.50
C GLN A 89 -3.54 4.44 -3.57
N VAL A 90 -2.53 5.06 -2.96
CA VAL A 90 -1.17 4.51 -2.95
C VAL A 90 -1.14 3.17 -2.19
N PHE A 91 -1.91 3.04 -1.11
CA PHE A 91 -1.99 1.79 -0.35
C PHE A 91 -2.72 0.70 -1.13
N GLN A 92 -3.77 1.05 -1.87
CA GLN A 92 -4.42 0.11 -2.78
C GLN A 92 -3.44 -0.37 -3.86
N LEU A 93 -2.67 0.54 -4.44
CA LEU A 93 -1.67 0.20 -5.47
C LEU A 93 -0.60 -0.76 -4.93
N ALA A 94 -0.04 -0.46 -3.77
CA ALA A 94 0.95 -1.32 -3.12
C ALA A 94 0.38 -2.68 -2.67
N SER A 95 -0.93 -2.74 -2.37
CA SER A 95 -1.62 -3.99 -2.05
C SER A 95 -1.63 -4.99 -3.21
N HIS A 96 -1.54 -4.56 -4.47
CA HIS A 96 -1.46 -5.49 -5.61
C HIS A 96 -0.23 -6.41 -5.57
N TYR A 97 0.82 -6.05 -4.81
CA TYR A 97 2.05 -6.82 -4.67
C TYR A 97 2.08 -7.74 -3.45
N ASN A 98 1.08 -7.64 -2.57
CA ASN A 98 1.08 -8.28 -1.27
C ASN A 98 0.20 -9.53 -1.22
N GLU A 99 0.42 -10.33 -0.17
CA GLU A 99 -0.43 -11.45 0.20
C GLU A 99 -0.57 -11.48 1.73
N VAL A 100 -1.78 -11.76 2.20
CA VAL A 100 -2.10 -11.96 3.62
C VAL A 100 -2.90 -13.25 3.77
N ASP A 101 -2.37 -14.17 4.56
CA ASP A 101 -3.12 -15.35 5.00
C ASP A 101 -4.10 -14.94 6.11
N LEU A 102 -5.41 -15.04 5.87
CA LEU A 102 -6.43 -14.60 6.84
C LEU A 102 -6.57 -15.54 8.04
N ASP A 103 -6.02 -16.75 7.92
CA ASP A 103 -5.90 -17.70 9.02
C ASP A 103 -4.67 -17.39 9.89
N GLN A 104 -3.66 -16.69 9.33
CA GLN A 104 -2.45 -16.21 10.00
C GLN A 104 -2.10 -14.75 9.60
N PRO A 105 -2.93 -13.76 9.95
CA PRO A 105 -2.80 -12.40 9.43
C PRO A 105 -1.57 -11.63 9.95
N GLY A 106 -0.80 -12.22 10.87
CA GLY A 106 0.43 -11.65 11.41
C GLY A 106 1.69 -11.94 10.58
N ASP A 107 1.56 -12.62 9.44
CA ASP A 107 2.70 -12.92 8.55
C ASP A 107 2.42 -12.44 7.12
N PRO A 108 2.24 -11.13 6.90
CA PRO A 108 2.12 -10.58 5.56
C PRO A 108 3.47 -10.65 4.84
N ARG A 109 3.46 -10.69 3.50
CA ARG A 109 4.73 -10.60 2.74
C ARG A 109 5.53 -9.34 3.07
N PHE A 110 4.83 -8.23 3.31
CA PHE A 110 5.38 -6.99 3.87
C PHE A 110 4.26 -6.13 4.49
N LEU A 111 4.62 -5.23 5.39
CA LEU A 111 3.76 -4.12 5.80
C LEU A 111 3.93 -2.93 4.87
N GLN A 112 2.84 -2.22 4.61
CA GLN A 112 2.86 -0.95 3.91
C GLN A 112 2.81 0.17 4.94
N HIS A 113 3.72 1.14 4.83
CA HIS A 113 3.69 2.36 5.62
C HIS A 113 3.70 3.55 4.67
N ILE A 114 2.53 4.16 4.49
CA ILE A 114 2.32 5.22 3.51
C ILE A 114 2.04 6.51 4.24
N HIS A 115 2.83 7.53 3.91
CA HIS A 115 2.72 8.87 4.45
C HIS A 115 2.52 9.86 3.31
N VAL A 116 1.46 10.65 3.40
CA VAL A 116 1.14 11.71 2.44
C VAL A 116 1.11 13.04 3.16
N LYS A 117 1.81 14.04 2.61
CA LYS A 117 1.72 15.44 3.04
C LYS A 117 1.49 16.36 1.86
N CYS A 118 0.45 17.16 1.92
CA CYS A 118 0.09 18.12 0.88
C CYS A 118 -0.12 19.50 1.50
N GLY A 119 0.64 20.49 1.01
CA GLY A 119 0.72 21.81 1.64
C GLY A 119 1.10 21.72 3.13
N ASP A 120 0.66 22.73 3.90
CA ASP A 120 0.96 22.83 5.34
C ASP A 120 -0.08 22.15 6.24
N SER A 121 -1.28 21.88 5.73
CA SER A 121 -2.45 21.47 6.54
C SER A 121 -2.98 20.07 6.26
N ALA A 122 -2.67 19.45 5.12
CA ALA A 122 -3.19 18.13 4.76
C ALA A 122 -2.13 17.04 4.94
N GLU A 123 -2.31 16.17 5.92
CA GLU A 123 -1.42 15.05 6.20
C GLU A 123 -2.22 13.79 6.52
N ALA A 124 -1.78 12.64 6.00
CA ALA A 124 -2.38 11.35 6.31
C ALA A 124 -1.32 10.25 6.33
N THR A 125 -1.48 9.30 7.25
CA THR A 125 -0.64 8.10 7.34
C THR A 125 -1.53 6.88 7.39
N LEU A 126 -1.17 5.86 6.61
CA LEU A 126 -1.81 4.55 6.62
C LEU A 126 -0.75 3.48 6.79
N VAL A 127 -0.97 2.59 7.76
CA VAL A 127 -0.12 1.43 8.02
C VAL A 127 -0.98 0.18 8.00
N GLY A 128 -0.58 -0.83 7.24
CA GLY A 128 -1.32 -2.08 7.13
C GLY A 128 -0.75 -3.00 6.06
N ALA A 129 -1.31 -4.20 5.94
CA ALA A 129 -0.83 -5.20 5.00
C ALA A 129 -1.58 -5.19 3.67
N MET A 130 -2.91 -5.14 3.68
CA MET A 130 -3.74 -5.30 2.47
C MET A 130 -5.06 -4.55 2.57
N VAL A 131 -5.61 -4.14 1.43
CA VAL A 131 -7.02 -3.71 1.33
C VAL A 131 -7.91 -4.95 1.28
N GLN A 132 -8.88 -5.04 2.19
CA GLN A 132 -9.96 -6.01 2.08
C GLN A 132 -11.09 -5.38 1.26
N THR A 133 -11.25 -5.79 -0.01
CA THR A 133 -12.43 -5.43 -0.78
C THR A 133 -13.62 -6.24 -0.24
N ALA A 134 -14.62 -5.55 0.31
CA ALA A 134 -15.85 -6.15 0.81
C ALA A 134 -16.78 -6.62 -0.32
#